data_AF-A0AAX3ZM59-F1
#
_entry.id   AF-A0AAX3ZM59-F1
#
_cell.length_a   1.000
_cell.length_b   1.000
_cell.length_c   1.000
_cell.angle_alpha   90.00
_cell.angle_beta   90.00
_cell.angle_gamma   90.00
#
_symmetry.space_group_name_H-M   'P 1'
#
loop_
_entity.id
_entity.type
_entity.pdbx_description
1 polymer ?
#
loop_
_entity_poly.entity_id
_entity_poly.type
_entity_poly.pdbx_seq_one_letter_code
_entity_poly.pdbx_strand_id
1 'polypeptide(L)'
;MDRFLYHETRATGAALVATAVCAVAGGAVHGFEPLPAGEAGRQFPVWLLGLVVLSVLVELVVEVRRFRKAVPLAADVEPPPDEPLRERLFLPGLFAFMAVPTLVAALVWGAWLALFPLASAVHWGMQALPITVWERRNGRLLWRKHTMGNVGLATSPLSPRPPTRTATGAPPA
;
A
#
# COMPACT_ATOMS: atom_id res chain seq x y z
N MET A 1 1.64 8.20 13.37
CA MET A 1 2.60 7.32 12.68
C MET A 1 1.92 5.99 12.49
N ASP A 2 2.14 5.35 11.37
CA ASP A 2 1.55 4.06 11.02
C ASP A 2 2.61 3.16 10.40
N ARG A 3 2.46 1.85 10.59
CA ARG A 3 3.38 0.88 10.01
C ARG A 3 3.22 0.90 8.50
N PHE A 4 4.31 1.20 7.80
CA PHE A 4 4.23 1.50 6.37
C PHE A 4 3.75 0.27 5.58
N LEU A 5 4.27 -0.90 5.91
CA LEU A 5 3.83 -2.17 5.32
C LEU A 5 2.32 -2.42 5.52
N TYR A 6 1.80 -2.14 6.71
CA TYR A 6 0.40 -2.40 7.03
C TYR A 6 -0.52 -1.42 6.30
N HIS A 7 -0.12 -0.16 6.19
CA HIS A 7 -0.83 0.82 5.37
C HIS A 7 -0.95 0.35 3.91
N GLU A 8 0.17 0.02 3.27
CA GLU A 8 0.21 -0.43 1.87
C GLU A 8 -0.66 -1.69 1.66
N THR A 9 -0.58 -2.64 2.60
CA THR A 9 -1.37 -3.89 2.52
C THR A 9 -2.87 -3.63 2.68
N ARG A 10 -3.26 -2.79 3.65
CA ARG A 10 -4.67 -2.41 3.89
C ARG A 10 -5.23 -1.58 2.73
N ALA A 11 -4.42 -0.69 2.18
CA ALA A 11 -4.79 0.14 1.02
C ALA A 11 -5.00 -0.73 -0.22
N THR A 12 -4.11 -1.69 -0.45
CA THR A 12 -4.26 -2.72 -1.49
C THR A 12 -5.58 -3.47 -1.34
N GLY A 13 -5.88 -3.96 -0.14
CA GLY A 13 -7.13 -4.66 0.16
C GLY A 13 -8.37 -3.79 -0.13
N ALA A 14 -8.39 -2.55 0.35
CA ALA A 14 -9.49 -1.61 0.10
C ALA A 14 -9.69 -1.33 -1.40
N ALA A 15 -8.61 -1.18 -2.17
CA ALA A 15 -8.65 -0.99 -3.62
C ALA A 15 -9.15 -2.21 -4.40
N LEU A 16 -8.76 -3.42 -4.00
CA LEU A 16 -9.27 -4.65 -4.61
C LEU A 16 -10.77 -4.81 -4.37
N VAL A 17 -11.24 -4.54 -3.14
CA VAL A 17 -12.67 -4.57 -2.83
C VAL A 17 -13.43 -3.49 -3.59
N ALA A 18 -12.90 -2.27 -3.68
CA ALA A 18 -13.50 -1.20 -4.48
C ALA A 18 -13.61 -1.57 -5.96
N THR A 19 -12.55 -2.14 -6.54
CA THR A 19 -12.57 -2.66 -7.92
C THR A 19 -13.65 -3.71 -8.11
N ALA A 20 -13.71 -4.71 -7.22
CA ALA A 20 -14.68 -5.79 -7.33
C ALA A 20 -16.12 -5.26 -7.29
N VAL A 21 -16.42 -4.37 -6.34
CA VAL A 21 -17.75 -3.75 -6.20
C VAL A 21 -18.10 -2.93 -7.45
N CYS A 22 -17.18 -2.09 -7.93
CA CYS A 22 -17.42 -1.25 -9.09
C CYS A 22 -17.58 -2.09 -10.37
N ALA A 23 -16.78 -3.15 -10.54
CA ALA A 23 -16.83 -3.99 -11.73
C ALA A 23 -18.12 -4.81 -11.80
N VAL A 24 -18.57 -5.34 -10.67
CA VAL A 24 -19.85 -6.05 -10.57
C VAL A 24 -21.02 -5.11 -10.83
N ALA A 25 -21.03 -3.93 -10.21
CA ALA A 25 -22.09 -2.96 -10.43
C ALA A 25 -22.12 -2.41 -11.86
N GLY A 26 -20.95 -2.09 -12.42
CA GLY A 26 -20.80 -1.62 -13.79
C GLY A 26 -21.23 -2.68 -14.82
N GLY A 27 -20.80 -3.93 -14.63
CA GLY A 27 -21.19 -5.04 -15.51
C GLY A 27 -22.66 -5.43 -15.38
N ALA A 28 -23.26 -5.27 -14.20
CA ALA A 28 -24.71 -5.48 -14.01
C ALA A 28 -25.56 -4.46 -14.77
N VAL A 29 -25.08 -3.21 -14.91
CA VAL A 29 -25.80 -2.13 -15.62
C VAL A 29 -25.52 -2.15 -17.12
N HIS A 30 -24.28 -2.35 -17.52
CA HIS A 30 -23.83 -2.20 -18.91
C HIS A 30 -23.63 -3.53 -19.65
N GLY A 31 -23.71 -4.67 -18.95
CA GLY A 31 -23.35 -5.98 -19.48
C GLY A 31 -21.84 -6.27 -19.40
N PHE A 32 -21.49 -7.56 -19.40
CA PHE A 32 -20.10 -8.03 -19.43
C PHE A 32 -19.69 -8.33 -20.88
N GLU A 33 -19.27 -7.31 -21.62
CA GLU A 33 -18.72 -7.55 -22.95
C GLU A 33 -17.28 -8.09 -22.87
N PRO A 34 -16.94 -9.13 -23.63
CA PRO A 34 -15.57 -9.63 -23.70
C PRO A 34 -14.65 -8.61 -24.39
N LEU A 35 -13.41 -8.53 -23.92
CA LEU A 35 -12.38 -7.68 -24.52
C LEU A 35 -12.22 -8.00 -26.02
N PRO A 36 -12.01 -6.98 -26.88
CA PRO A 36 -11.92 -7.18 -28.32
C PRO A 36 -10.76 -8.15 -28.67
N ALA A 37 -11.10 -9.26 -29.33
CA ALA A 37 -10.22 -10.42 -29.56
C ALA A 37 -9.24 -10.28 -30.76
N GLY A 38 -9.10 -9.09 -31.35
CA GLY A 38 -8.17 -8.86 -32.47
C GLY A 38 -6.70 -8.83 -32.04
N GLU A 39 -5.76 -8.97 -32.99
CA GLU A 39 -4.32 -8.92 -32.70
C GLU A 39 -3.90 -7.63 -31.95
N ALA A 40 -4.47 -6.48 -32.35
CA ALA A 40 -4.29 -5.21 -31.65
C ALA A 40 -4.87 -5.24 -30.22
N GLY A 41 -6.01 -5.90 -30.02
CA GLY A 41 -6.62 -6.13 -28.71
C GLY A 41 -5.81 -7.06 -27.81
N ARG A 42 -5.00 -7.96 -28.38
CA ARG A 42 -4.08 -8.85 -27.66
C ARG A 42 -2.73 -8.19 -27.34
N GLN A 43 -2.23 -7.30 -28.19
CA GLN A 43 -0.96 -6.60 -27.98
C GLN A 43 -1.07 -5.44 -26.98
N PHE A 44 -2.21 -4.75 -26.97
CA PHE A 44 -2.48 -3.66 -26.03
C PHE A 44 -2.28 -4.02 -24.55
N PRO A 45 -2.84 -5.13 -24.01
CA PRO A 45 -2.61 -5.50 -22.61
C PRO A 45 -1.15 -5.88 -22.32
N VAL A 46 -0.42 -6.41 -23.29
CA VAL A 46 1.01 -6.74 -23.12
C VAL A 46 1.85 -5.47 -23.01
N TRP A 47 1.61 -4.48 -23.87
CA TRP A 47 2.26 -3.18 -23.79
C TRP A 47 1.93 -2.44 -22.49
N LEU A 48 0.65 -2.43 -22.11
CA LEU A 48 0.18 -1.83 -20.88
C LEU A 48 0.84 -2.50 -19.66
N LEU A 49 0.90 -3.84 -19.64
CA LEU A 49 1.59 -4.59 -18.60
C LEU A 49 3.08 -4.24 -18.55
N GLY A 50 3.75 -4.14 -19.70
CA GLY A 50 5.16 -3.75 -19.78
C GLY A 50 5.43 -2.35 -19.21
N LEU A 51 4.59 -1.37 -19.52
CA LEU A 51 4.68 -0.01 -18.97
C LEU A 51 4.43 0.02 -17.46
N VAL A 52 3.44 -0.74 -16.98
CA VAL A 52 3.18 -0.91 -15.55
C VAL A 52 4.42 -1.49 -14.87
N VAL A 53 4.96 -2.60 -15.37
CA VAL A 53 6.18 -3.22 -14.82
C VAL A 53 7.35 -2.24 -14.80
N LEU A 54 7.57 -1.48 -15.88
CA LEU A 54 8.65 -0.49 -15.93
C LEU A 54 8.46 0.64 -14.90
N SER A 55 7.26 1.21 -14.80
CA SER A 55 6.96 2.28 -13.84
C SER A 55 7.24 1.84 -12.40
N VAL A 56 6.93 0.58 -12.10
CA VAL A 56 7.15 -0.04 -10.81
C VAL A 56 8.62 -0.22 -10.51
N LEU A 57 9.40 -0.69 -11.49
CA LEU A 57 10.84 -0.83 -11.33
C LEU A 57 11.51 0.53 -11.04
N VAL A 58 11.02 1.60 -11.67
CA VAL A 58 11.50 2.96 -11.40
C VAL A 58 11.12 3.40 -9.98
N GLU A 59 9.86 3.24 -9.58
CA GLU A 59 9.39 3.57 -8.23
C GLU A 59 10.12 2.76 -7.15
N LEU A 60 10.40 1.48 -7.41
CA LEU A 60 11.15 0.59 -6.55
C LEU A 60 12.55 1.15 -6.26
N VAL A 61 13.26 1.61 -7.29
CA VAL A 61 14.60 2.21 -7.12
C VAL A 61 14.52 3.50 -6.30
N VAL A 62 13.49 4.32 -6.52
CA VAL A 62 13.26 5.56 -5.78
C VAL A 62 12.94 5.27 -4.31
N GLU A 63 12.09 4.29 -4.03
CA GLU A 63 11.69 3.96 -2.66
C GLU A 63 12.80 3.28 -1.87
N VAL A 64 13.59 2.38 -2.47
CA VAL A 64 14.77 1.83 -1.81
C VAL A 64 15.76 2.93 -1.43
N ARG A 65 15.90 3.99 -2.25
CA ARG A 65 16.71 5.17 -1.91
C ARG A 65 16.10 5.96 -0.75
N ARG A 66 14.77 6.06 -0.65
CA ARG A 66 14.08 6.67 0.51
C ARG A 66 14.27 5.85 1.79
N PHE A 67 14.22 4.52 1.71
CA PHE A 67 14.39 3.64 2.88
C PHE A 67 15.80 3.81 3.48
N ARG A 68 16.82 3.96 2.63
CA ARG A 68 18.19 4.25 3.09
C ARG A 68 18.32 5.61 3.80
N LYS A 69 17.45 6.58 3.47
CA LYS A 69 17.41 7.90 4.12
C LYS A 69 16.51 7.94 5.35
N ALA A 70 15.85 6.82 5.70
CA ALA A 70 14.97 6.77 6.86
C ALA A 70 15.76 6.93 8.16
N VAL A 71 15.32 7.85 9.01
CA VAL A 71 16.00 8.19 10.26
C VAL A 71 15.56 7.21 11.35
N PRO A 72 16.43 6.73 12.24
CA PRO A 72 16.00 5.96 13.41
C PRO A 72 15.04 6.78 14.28
N LEU A 73 14.00 6.14 14.83
CA LEU A 73 13.19 6.78 15.87
C LEU A 73 14.11 7.21 17.04
N ALA A 74 13.85 8.39 17.56
CA ALA A 74 14.53 8.88 18.75
C ALA A 74 14.23 7.95 19.94
N ALA A 75 15.17 7.84 20.89
CA ALA A 75 15.09 6.83 21.94
C ALA A 75 13.92 7.04 22.92
N ASP A 76 13.37 8.24 22.95
CA ASP A 76 12.23 8.72 23.74
C ASP A 76 10.89 8.53 23.03
N VAL A 77 10.87 8.16 21.75
CA VAL A 77 9.63 7.95 20.98
C VAL A 77 9.31 6.48 20.92
N GLU A 78 8.31 6.06 21.71
CA GLU A 78 7.79 4.71 21.64
C GLU A 78 7.01 4.52 20.32
N PRO A 79 7.32 3.48 19.52
CA PRO A 79 6.54 3.20 18.33
C PRO A 79 5.09 2.87 18.72
N PRO A 80 4.10 3.20 17.87
CA PRO A 80 2.72 2.78 18.10
C PRO A 80 2.67 1.25 18.31
N PRO A 81 1.75 0.74 19.15
CA PRO A 81 1.56 -0.69 19.29
C PRO A 81 1.35 -1.30 17.91
N ASP A 82 2.09 -2.38 17.64
CA ASP A 82 2.08 -3.08 16.36
C ASP A 82 0.76 -3.87 16.26
N GLU A 83 -0.35 -3.17 16.01
CA GLU A 83 -1.68 -3.78 15.91
C GLU A 83 -1.66 -4.85 14.81
N PRO A 84 -2.05 -6.10 15.12
CA PRO A 84 -1.96 -7.17 14.15
C PRO A 84 -2.79 -6.83 12.91
N LEU A 85 -2.18 -7.01 11.73
CA LEU A 85 -2.82 -6.74 10.43
C LEU A 85 -4.24 -7.34 10.37
N ARG A 86 -4.43 -8.52 10.97
CA ARG A 86 -5.68 -9.30 11.02
C ARG A 86 -6.87 -8.55 11.61
N GLU A 87 -6.66 -7.63 12.54
CA GLU A 87 -7.76 -6.94 13.23
C GLU A 87 -8.36 -5.80 12.40
N ARG A 88 -7.59 -5.22 11.47
CA ARG A 88 -8.01 -4.09 10.63
C ARG A 88 -7.49 -4.22 9.20
N LEU A 89 -7.88 -5.27 8.49
CA LEU A 89 -7.51 -5.48 7.07
C LEU A 89 -8.14 -4.46 6.11
N PHE A 90 -9.19 -3.76 6.53
CA PHE A 90 -10.00 -2.91 5.66
C PHE A 90 -9.99 -1.45 6.13
N LEU A 91 -9.82 -0.52 5.18
CA LEU A 91 -9.88 0.93 5.41
C LEU A 91 -11.18 1.48 4.82
N PRO A 92 -12.26 1.59 5.61
CA PRO A 92 -13.58 1.97 5.08
C PRO A 92 -13.60 3.37 4.46
N GLY A 93 -12.84 4.31 5.03
CA GLY A 93 -12.71 5.66 4.47
C GLY A 93 -12.03 5.66 3.10
N LEU A 94 -10.94 4.90 2.95
CA LEU A 94 -10.23 4.78 1.66
C LEU A 94 -11.07 4.03 0.63
N PHE A 95 -11.78 2.98 1.05
CA PHE A 95 -12.72 2.26 0.21
C PHE A 95 -13.80 3.21 -0.33
N ALA A 96 -14.48 3.96 0.53
CA ALA A 96 -15.54 4.88 0.11
C ALA A 96 -14.98 5.98 -0.82
N PHE A 97 -13.81 6.52 -0.48
CA PHE A 97 -13.13 7.54 -1.27
C PHE A 97 -12.81 7.07 -2.70
N MET A 98 -12.45 5.79 -2.90
CA MET A 98 -12.21 5.24 -4.24
C MET A 98 -13.49 4.75 -4.90
N ALA A 99 -14.30 3.95 -4.20
CA ALA A 99 -15.45 3.26 -4.77
C ALA A 99 -16.52 4.23 -5.26
N VAL A 100 -16.84 5.30 -4.50
CA VAL A 100 -17.92 6.23 -4.87
C VAL A 100 -17.65 6.97 -6.19
N PRO A 101 -16.53 7.71 -6.35
CA PRO A 101 -16.27 8.41 -7.61
C PRO A 101 -16.03 7.44 -8.77
N THR A 102 -15.36 6.30 -8.52
CA THR A 102 -15.16 5.28 -9.56
C THR A 102 -16.49 4.71 -10.03
N LEU A 103 -17.42 4.42 -9.11
CA LEU A 103 -18.73 3.87 -9.46
C LEU A 103 -19.53 4.88 -10.28
N VAL A 104 -19.58 6.15 -9.85
CA VAL A 104 -20.23 7.21 -10.63
C VAL A 104 -19.62 7.29 -12.03
N ALA A 105 -18.29 7.26 -12.12
CA ALA A 105 -17.61 7.35 -13.40
C ALA A 105 -17.89 6.14 -14.30
N ALA A 106 -17.90 4.93 -13.74
CA ALA A 106 -18.20 3.70 -14.46
C ALA A 106 -19.65 3.67 -14.98
N LEU A 107 -20.59 4.19 -14.20
CA LEU A 107 -22.00 4.23 -14.59
C LEU A 107 -22.28 5.29 -15.67
N VAL A 108 -21.63 6.45 -15.61
CA VAL A 108 -21.89 7.58 -16.52
C VAL A 108 -21.07 7.52 -17.81
N TRP A 109 -19.80 7.13 -17.73
CA TRP A 109 -18.86 7.20 -18.87
C TRP A 109 -18.40 5.84 -19.40
N GLY A 110 -18.69 4.74 -18.69
CA GLY A 110 -18.51 3.38 -19.20
C GLY A 110 -17.86 2.40 -18.21
N ALA A 111 -18.27 1.13 -18.29
CA ALA A 111 -17.93 0.10 -17.31
C ALA A 111 -16.42 -0.17 -17.14
N TRP A 112 -15.60 0.12 -18.15
CA TRP A 112 -14.14 -0.04 -18.07
C TRP A 112 -13.49 0.83 -16.98
N LEU A 113 -14.11 1.96 -16.62
CA LEU A 113 -13.64 2.83 -15.54
C LEU A 113 -13.74 2.19 -14.15
N ALA A 114 -14.52 1.12 -14.00
CA ALA A 114 -14.59 0.34 -12.76
C ALA A 114 -13.25 -0.28 -12.36
N LEU A 115 -12.30 -0.39 -13.31
CA LEU A 115 -10.96 -0.91 -13.09
C LEU A 115 -9.99 0.13 -12.51
N PHE A 116 -10.41 1.40 -12.34
CA PHE A 116 -9.53 2.45 -11.84
C PHE A 116 -8.88 2.12 -10.47
N PRO A 117 -9.61 1.61 -9.45
CA PRO A 117 -9.00 1.27 -8.17
C PRO A 117 -8.00 0.11 -8.29
N LEU A 118 -8.07 -0.70 -9.35
CA LEU A 118 -7.14 -1.80 -9.58
C LEU A 118 -5.72 -1.29 -9.79
N ALA A 119 -5.56 -0.16 -10.50
CA ALA A 119 -4.25 0.47 -10.67
C ALA A 119 -3.63 0.88 -9.33
N SER A 120 -4.45 1.42 -8.41
CA SER A 120 -4.02 1.75 -7.05
C SER A 120 -3.67 0.51 -6.23
N ALA A 121 -4.47 -0.56 -6.32
CA ALA A 121 -4.16 -1.83 -5.66
C ALA A 121 -2.81 -2.40 -6.11
N VAL A 122 -2.56 -2.35 -7.42
CA VAL A 122 -1.32 -2.80 -8.04
C VAL A 122 -0.15 -1.97 -7.49
N HIS A 123 -0.23 -0.64 -7.52
CA HIS A 123 0.79 0.25 -6.98
C HIS A 123 1.13 -0.04 -5.51
N TRP A 124 0.14 -0.06 -4.61
CA TRP A 124 0.37 -0.32 -3.19
C TRP A 124 0.84 -1.75 -2.91
N GLY A 125 0.29 -2.73 -3.62
CA GLY A 125 0.69 -4.14 -3.48
C GLY A 125 2.15 -4.36 -3.88
N MET A 126 2.62 -3.66 -4.91
CA MET A 126 4.02 -3.73 -5.32
C MET A 126 4.96 -2.98 -4.39
N GLN A 127 4.50 -1.98 -3.63
CA GLN A 127 5.30 -1.37 -2.57
C GLN A 127 5.46 -2.27 -1.35
N ALA A 128 4.48 -3.13 -1.04
CA ALA A 128 4.57 -4.02 0.11
C ALA A 128 5.74 -5.03 0.03
N LEU A 129 6.08 -5.50 -1.17
CA LEU A 129 7.18 -6.45 -1.43
C LEU A 129 8.58 -5.90 -1.08
N PRO A 130 9.04 -4.76 -1.61
CA PRO A 130 10.33 -4.21 -1.24
C PRO A 130 10.40 -3.80 0.22
N ILE A 131 9.30 -3.32 0.81
CA ILE A 131 9.25 -3.03 2.24
C ILE A 131 9.53 -4.30 3.04
N THR A 132 8.81 -5.40 2.77
CA THR A 132 9.04 -6.68 3.46
C THR A 132 10.45 -7.23 3.26
N VAL A 133 10.98 -7.20 2.04
CA VAL A 133 12.36 -7.65 1.77
C VAL A 133 13.38 -6.78 2.51
N TRP A 134 13.17 -5.47 2.54
CA TRP A 134 14.05 -4.54 3.23
C TRP A 134 13.99 -4.72 4.74
N GLU A 135 12.79 -4.83 5.33
CA GLU A 135 12.61 -5.03 6.78
C GLU A 135 13.29 -6.33 7.24
N ARG A 136 13.09 -7.43 6.49
CA ARG A 136 13.74 -8.72 6.77
C ARG A 136 15.26 -8.66 6.67
N ARG A 137 15.79 -7.99 5.64
CA ARG A 137 17.25 -7.91 5.42
C ARG A 137 17.96 -7.02 6.44
N ASN A 138 17.28 -5.99 6.96
CA ASN A 138 17.89 -5.01 7.86
C ASN A 138 17.53 -5.20 9.34
N GLY A 139 16.58 -6.09 9.65
CA GLY A 139 16.10 -6.32 11.02
C GLY A 139 15.44 -5.07 11.63
N ARG A 140 14.84 -4.23 10.80
CA ARG A 140 14.22 -2.95 11.17
C ARG A 140 12.83 -2.83 10.58
N LEU A 141 11.92 -2.20 11.30
CA LEU A 141 10.57 -1.87 10.86
C LEU A 141 10.52 -0.46 10.30
N LEU A 142 9.75 -0.26 9.23
CA LEU A 142 9.52 1.04 8.60
C LEU A 142 8.19 1.65 9.05
N TRP A 143 8.29 2.89 9.53
CA TRP A 143 7.16 3.68 10.00
C TRP A 143 6.99 4.91 9.13
N ARG A 144 5.74 5.24 8.81
CA ARG A 144 5.38 6.47 8.12
C ARG A 144 5.15 7.58 9.15
N LYS A 145 5.92 8.67 9.04
CA LYS A 145 5.78 9.88 9.87
C LYS A 145 5.10 10.97 9.07
N HIS A 146 3.88 11.31 9.47
CA HIS A 146 3.22 12.52 9.01
C HIS A 146 3.74 13.70 9.83
N THR A 147 4.69 14.45 9.29
CA THR A 147 5.08 15.76 9.85
C THR A 147 4.47 16.82 8.94
N MET A 148 4.03 17.95 9.49
CA MET A 148 3.38 19.02 8.71
C MET A 148 4.21 19.38 7.46
N GLY A 149 3.69 19.05 6.28
CA GLY A 149 4.29 19.32 4.98
C GLY A 149 5.21 18.25 4.39
N ASN A 150 5.59 17.18 5.12
CA ASN A 150 6.43 16.12 4.54
C ASN A 150 6.17 14.73 5.15
N VAL A 151 6.04 13.73 4.28
CA VAL A 151 5.94 12.32 4.67
C VAL A 151 7.35 11.79 4.87
N GLY A 152 7.80 11.72 6.13
CA GLY A 152 9.09 11.15 6.50
C GLY A 152 8.99 9.65 6.78
N LEU A 153 10.09 8.93 6.59
CA LEU A 153 10.21 7.53 7.01
C LEU A 153 11.07 7.44 8.27
N ALA A 154 10.63 6.63 9.21
CA ALA A 154 11.34 6.38 10.46
C ALA A 154 11.57 4.87 10.65
N THR A 155 12.65 4.48 11.33
CA THR A 155 12.98 3.06 11.57
C THR A 155 13.03 2.70 13.04
N SER A 156 12.53 1.51 13.40
CA SER A 156 12.69 0.91 14.73
C SER A 156 13.29 -0.51 14.62
N PRO A 157 14.01 -1.01 15.64
CA PRO A 157 14.44 -2.41 15.65
C PRO A 157 13.25 -3.38 15.67
N LEU A 158 13.43 -4.56 15.09
CA LEU A 158 12.41 -5.62 15.01
C LEU A 158 12.21 -6.38 16.34
N SER A 159 13.24 -6.42 17.20
CA SER A 159 13.13 -6.96 18.55
C SER A 159 12.81 -5.86 19.57
N PRO A 160 12.05 -6.18 20.64
CA PRO A 160 11.87 -5.29 21.77
C PRO A 160 13.24 -4.80 22.24
N ARG A 161 13.36 -3.48 22.41
CA ARG A 161 14.58 -2.91 22.97
C ARG A 161 14.78 -3.56 24.34
N PRO A 162 15.95 -4.13 24.67
CA PRO A 162 16.21 -4.58 26.02
C PRO A 162 15.89 -3.42 26.96
N PRO A 163 15.15 -3.64 28.06
CA PRO A 163 14.89 -2.58 29.02
C PRO A 163 16.24 -1.99 29.41
N THR A 164 16.31 -0.66 29.43
CA THR A 164 17.51 0.08 29.85
C THR A 164 17.92 -0.48 31.21
N ARG A 165 18.97 -1.32 31.24
CA ARG A 165 19.58 -1.73 32.51
C ARG A 165 20.19 -0.46 33.09
N THR A 166 19.49 0.13 34.05
CA THR A 166 20.14 0.99 35.04
C THR A 166 21.32 0.21 35.61
N ALA A 167 22.43 0.90 35.90
CA ALA A 167 23.66 0.28 36.42
C ALA A 167 23.44 -0.57 37.70
N THR A 168 22.27 -0.46 38.30
CA THR A 168 21.79 -1.16 39.49
C THR A 168 20.94 -2.42 39.23
N GLY A 169 20.61 -2.77 37.98
CA GLY A 169 19.88 -4.01 37.66
C GLY A 169 18.44 -4.10 38.19
N ALA A 170 17.87 -3.01 38.70
CA ALA A 170 16.51 -2.97 39.20
C ALA A 170 15.51 -2.65 38.08
N PRO A 171 14.33 -3.30 38.02
CA PRO A 171 13.25 -2.89 37.12
C PRO A 171 12.75 -1.48 37.46
N PRO A 172 12.29 -0.69 36.47
CA PRO A 172 11.68 0.61 36.74
C PRO A 172 10.38 0.44 37.52
N ALA A 173 10.17 1.33 38.49
CA ALA A 173 8.99 1.39 39.36
C ALA A 173 7.73 1.85 38.61
#